data_AF-A0A828XSG0-F1
#
_entry.id   AF-A0A828XSG0-F1
#
_cell.length_a   1.000
_cell.length_b   1.000
_cell.length_c   1.000
_cell.angle_alpha   90.00
_cell.angle_beta   90.00
_cell.angle_gamma   90.00
#
_symmetry.space_group_name_H-M   'P 1'
#
loop_
_entity.id
_entity.type
_entity.pdbx_description
1 polymer ?
#
loop_
_entity_poly.entity_id
_entity_poly.type
_entity_poly.pdbx_seq_one_letter_code
_entity_poly.pdbx_strand_id
1 'polypeptide(L)'
;MANMKKIKYILFPFMLSFVFYCSPKEERFTEEIKYLGGSNKKAEDQFKAIGLNSRNIAKEQLMKEILRLKQGVDEKDGDVFVALSSPDLIHNMERAYNLSFTEALDGWRKSFETGKAWCEYDLLFKDKIVSYEIEPMEANNRDVIDGVAAKDMRYRVYLRKEGQSGKLTFENSHVLVFEGHHLRNDVWVGFSIDAFANHCPILSPEEEERAKEFESSHPDESR
;
A
#
# COMPACT_ATOMS: atom_id res chain seq x y z
N MET A 1 39.46 13.59 68.15
CA MET A 1 39.75 12.36 67.38
C MET A 1 38.43 11.75 66.96
N ALA A 2 38.17 11.75 65.66
CA ALA A 2 36.96 11.24 65.04
C ALA A 2 36.91 9.70 65.13
N ASN A 3 35.71 9.14 65.31
CA ASN A 3 35.47 7.74 64.97
C ASN A 3 34.11 7.62 64.28
N MET A 4 34.17 7.49 62.96
CA MET A 4 33.05 7.41 62.03
C MET A 4 32.36 6.04 62.15
N LYS A 5 31.10 6.01 62.58
CA LYS A 5 30.24 4.83 62.37
C LYS A 5 29.58 4.93 60.99
N LYS A 6 29.93 4.00 60.13
CA LYS A 6 29.56 3.89 58.71
C LYS A 6 28.04 3.80 58.54
N ILE A 7 27.44 4.82 57.91
CA ILE A 7 26.10 4.73 57.36
C ILE A 7 26.20 3.87 56.09
N LYS A 8 25.61 2.67 56.12
CA LYS A 8 25.44 1.84 54.94
C LYS A 8 24.33 2.44 54.08
N TYR A 9 24.71 3.19 53.05
CA TYR A 9 23.77 3.62 52.00
C TYR A 9 23.33 2.37 51.22
N ILE A 10 22.07 1.98 51.38
CA ILE A 10 21.40 1.09 50.43
C ILE A 10 21.11 1.97 49.21
N LEU A 11 22.04 1.97 48.26
CA LEU A 11 21.76 2.42 46.90
C LEU A 11 20.73 1.45 46.33
N PHE A 12 19.48 1.91 46.25
CA PHE A 12 18.44 1.26 45.48
C PHE A 12 18.75 1.59 44.01
N PRO A 13 19.26 0.66 43.18
CA PRO A 13 19.22 0.90 41.74
C PRO A 13 17.75 0.83 41.38
N PHE A 14 17.12 1.99 41.20
CA PHE A 14 15.96 2.09 40.34
C PHE A 14 16.42 1.50 39.00
N MET A 15 16.07 0.24 38.78
CA MET A 15 15.99 -0.34 37.45
C MET A 15 14.98 0.54 36.71
N LEU A 16 15.47 1.64 36.14
CA LEU A 16 14.88 2.21 34.95
C LEU A 16 15.07 1.16 33.87
N SER A 17 14.18 0.16 33.89
CA SER A 17 13.73 -0.49 32.68
C SER A 17 13.04 0.57 31.86
N PHE A 18 13.83 1.45 31.24
CA PHE A 18 13.46 2.11 30.01
C PHE A 18 13.26 0.98 29.01
N VAL A 19 12.05 0.44 29.01
CA VAL A 19 11.52 -0.25 27.84
C VAL A 19 11.48 0.85 26.79
N PHE A 20 12.55 0.97 26.01
CA PHE A 20 12.49 1.66 24.75
C PHE A 20 11.45 0.90 23.94
N TYR A 21 10.19 1.31 24.06
CA TYR A 21 9.19 1.08 23.05
C TYR A 21 9.74 1.81 21.83
N CYS A 22 10.58 1.13 21.05
CA CYS A 22 10.87 1.56 19.69
C CYS A 22 9.50 1.53 19.02
N SER A 23 8.83 2.69 19.01
CA SER A 23 7.73 2.95 18.08
C SER A 23 8.21 2.43 16.74
N PRO A 24 7.40 1.62 16.05
CA PRO A 24 7.84 0.98 14.83
C PRO A 24 8.31 2.09 13.90
N LYS A 25 9.60 2.03 13.62
CA LYS A 25 10.35 3.18 13.15
C LYS A 25 10.15 3.20 11.66
N GLU A 26 9.60 4.30 11.15
CA GLU A 26 9.64 4.56 9.73
C GLU A 26 11.05 4.27 9.20
N GLU A 27 11.13 3.44 8.17
CA GLU A 27 12.41 2.99 7.64
C GLU A 27 12.56 3.46 6.20
N ARG A 28 13.71 4.04 5.87
CA ARG A 28 14.05 4.33 4.48
C ARG A 28 14.64 3.09 3.84
N PHE A 29 13.99 2.56 2.81
CA PHE A 29 14.56 1.51 1.96
C PHE A 29 15.52 2.12 0.93
N THR A 30 15.16 3.28 0.37
CA THR A 30 15.99 4.12 -0.50
C THR A 30 15.78 5.60 -0.15
N GLU A 31 16.37 6.52 -0.90
CA GLU A 31 16.09 7.96 -0.75
C GLU A 31 14.63 8.29 -1.04
N GLU A 32 14.01 7.58 -2.00
CA GLU A 32 12.66 7.85 -2.50
C GLU A 32 11.62 6.83 -2.00
N ILE A 33 12.02 5.71 -1.39
CA ILE A 33 11.09 4.67 -0.93
C ILE A 33 11.24 4.46 0.57
N LYS A 34 10.12 4.59 1.28
CA LYS A 34 10.02 4.51 2.73
C LYS A 34 8.97 3.48 3.14
N TYR A 35 9.24 2.76 4.22
CA TYR A 35 8.31 1.86 4.88
C TYR A 35 7.78 2.48 6.16
N LEU A 36 6.45 2.47 6.32
CA LEU A 36 5.73 3.04 7.45
C LEU A 36 5.52 1.99 8.53
N GLY A 37 6.61 1.60 9.20
CA GLY A 37 6.56 0.67 10.32
C GLY A 37 5.52 1.08 11.35
N GLY A 38 4.59 0.17 11.63
CA GLY A 38 3.47 0.22 12.57
C GLY A 38 2.66 1.50 12.60
N SER A 39 2.54 2.14 11.44
CA SER A 39 1.39 2.98 11.13
C SER A 39 0.08 2.18 11.18
N ASN A 40 0.12 0.88 10.84
CA ASN A 40 -1.00 -0.04 10.91
C ASN A 40 -0.64 -1.33 11.68
N LYS A 41 -0.65 -1.24 13.02
CA LYS A 41 -0.31 -2.38 13.90
C LYS A 41 -1.21 -3.60 13.69
N LYS A 42 -2.50 -3.38 13.41
CA LYS A 42 -3.46 -4.47 13.15
C LYS A 42 -3.00 -5.30 11.95
N ALA A 43 -2.60 -4.64 10.87
CA ALA A 43 -2.07 -5.33 9.69
C ALA A 43 -0.79 -6.09 10.02
N GLU A 44 0.18 -5.44 10.68
CA GLU A 44 1.44 -6.10 11.06
C GLU A 44 1.21 -7.35 11.92
N ASP A 45 0.25 -7.30 12.84
CA ASP A 45 -0.16 -8.46 13.64
C ASP A 45 -0.77 -9.56 12.78
N GLN A 46 -1.55 -9.23 11.74
CA GLN A 46 -2.05 -10.22 10.76
C GLN A 46 -0.91 -10.90 9.98
N PHE A 47 0.04 -10.12 9.45
CA PHE A 47 1.23 -10.69 8.79
C PHE A 47 1.97 -11.64 9.73
N LYS A 48 2.22 -11.22 10.98
CA LYS A 48 2.90 -12.03 11.98
C LYS A 48 2.12 -13.31 12.33
N ALA A 49 0.78 -13.22 12.43
CA ALA A 49 -0.07 -14.35 12.76
C ALA A 49 0.00 -15.48 11.72
N ILE A 50 0.26 -15.15 10.46
CA ILE A 50 0.44 -16.13 9.37
C ILE A 50 1.91 -16.44 9.08
N GLY A 51 2.82 -16.06 9.98
CA GLY A 51 4.25 -16.36 9.89
C GLY A 51 5.04 -15.49 8.90
N LEU A 52 4.50 -14.34 8.50
CA LEU A 52 5.13 -13.40 7.59
C LEU A 52 5.71 -12.18 8.33
N ASN A 53 6.64 -11.49 7.67
CA ASN A 53 7.17 -10.20 8.11
C ASN A 53 6.88 -9.15 7.04
N SER A 54 5.93 -8.26 7.32
CA SER A 54 5.47 -7.21 6.39
C SER A 54 6.61 -6.35 5.87
N ARG A 55 7.49 -5.88 6.74
CA ARG A 55 8.65 -5.05 6.36
C ARG A 55 9.56 -5.78 5.38
N ASN A 56 9.93 -7.04 5.66
CA ASN A 56 10.84 -7.79 4.79
C ASN A 56 10.22 -8.07 3.43
N ILE A 57 8.93 -8.44 3.40
CA ILE A 57 8.19 -8.63 2.15
C ILE A 57 8.15 -7.32 1.36
N ALA A 58 7.85 -6.20 2.01
CA ALA A 58 7.87 -4.90 1.36
C ALA A 58 9.24 -4.59 0.74
N LYS A 59 10.33 -4.88 1.45
CA LYS A 59 11.70 -4.61 1.00
C LYS A 59 12.17 -5.56 -0.11
N GLU A 60 11.86 -6.84 -0.01
CA GLU A 60 12.45 -7.89 -0.84
C GLU A 60 11.58 -8.25 -2.05
N GLN A 61 10.26 -8.03 -1.95
CA GLN A 61 9.30 -8.37 -2.99
C GLN A 61 8.66 -7.12 -3.57
N LEU A 62 7.86 -6.38 -2.79
CA LEU A 62 7.10 -5.23 -3.32
C LEU A 62 7.98 -4.11 -3.89
N MET A 63 9.16 -3.88 -3.30
CA MET A 63 10.09 -2.86 -3.78
C MET A 63 10.48 -3.06 -5.26
N LYS A 64 10.55 -4.31 -5.74
CA LYS A 64 10.86 -4.59 -7.15
C LYS A 64 9.77 -4.02 -8.07
N GLU A 65 8.51 -4.22 -7.70
CA GLU A 65 7.37 -3.73 -8.49
C GLU A 65 7.22 -2.21 -8.38
N ILE A 66 7.55 -1.60 -7.24
CA ILE A 66 7.57 -0.13 -7.10
C ILE A 66 8.66 0.48 -8.00
N LEU A 67 9.84 -0.13 -8.05
CA LEU A 67 10.92 0.35 -8.93
C LEU A 67 10.55 0.19 -10.41
N ARG A 68 9.91 -0.94 -10.77
CA ARG A 68 9.37 -1.16 -12.11
C ARG A 68 8.29 -0.14 -12.46
N LEU A 69 7.36 0.13 -11.55
CA LEU A 69 6.33 1.16 -11.70
C LEU A 69 6.97 2.54 -11.95
N LYS A 70 7.94 2.92 -11.12
CA LYS A 70 8.65 4.20 -11.25
C LYS A 70 9.27 4.34 -12.64
N GLN A 71 9.99 3.32 -13.10
CA GLN A 71 10.56 3.31 -14.44
C GLN A 71 9.47 3.46 -15.52
N GLY A 72 8.36 2.73 -15.40
CA GLY A 72 7.23 2.84 -16.32
C GLY A 72 6.62 4.24 -16.35
N VAL A 73 6.48 4.91 -15.21
CA VAL A 73 6.03 6.31 -15.13
C VAL A 73 7.00 7.25 -15.85
N ASP A 74 8.29 7.12 -15.57
CA ASP A 74 9.33 8.00 -16.13
C ASP A 74 9.46 7.82 -17.66
N GLU A 75 9.35 6.58 -18.15
CA GLU A 75 9.44 6.23 -19.57
C GLU A 75 8.11 6.32 -20.32
N LYS A 76 7.00 6.53 -19.60
CA LYS A 76 5.62 6.44 -20.12
C LYS A 76 5.32 5.08 -20.79
N ASP A 77 5.86 4.01 -20.23
CA ASP A 77 5.73 2.66 -20.75
C ASP A 77 4.41 2.03 -20.29
N GLY A 78 3.39 2.07 -21.14
CA GLY A 78 2.08 1.48 -20.89
C GLY A 78 2.09 -0.04 -20.67
N ASP A 79 3.06 -0.77 -21.24
CA ASP A 79 3.14 -2.22 -21.06
C ASP A 79 3.52 -2.59 -19.62
N VAL A 80 4.37 -1.78 -18.98
CA VAL A 80 4.71 -1.96 -17.57
C VAL A 80 3.47 -1.86 -16.68
N PHE A 81 2.61 -0.88 -16.92
CA PHE A 81 1.41 -0.71 -16.09
C PHE A 81 0.38 -1.79 -16.34
N VAL A 82 0.16 -2.18 -17.60
CA VAL A 82 -0.69 -3.33 -17.92
C VAL A 82 -0.19 -4.58 -17.20
N ALA A 83 1.12 -4.83 -17.22
CA ALA A 83 1.71 -5.98 -16.57
C ALA A 83 1.73 -5.90 -15.03
N LEU A 84 1.60 -4.70 -14.46
CA LEU A 84 1.45 -4.49 -13.03
C LEU A 84 -0.01 -4.49 -12.58
N SER A 85 -0.99 -4.35 -13.48
CA SER A 85 -2.42 -4.39 -13.12
C SER A 85 -2.86 -5.80 -12.72
N SER A 86 -3.64 -5.91 -11.64
CA SER A 86 -4.34 -7.16 -11.31
C SER A 86 -5.39 -7.47 -12.38
N PRO A 87 -5.75 -8.75 -12.59
CA PRO A 87 -6.88 -9.11 -13.45
C PRO A 87 -8.18 -8.42 -13.01
N ASP A 88 -8.41 -8.30 -11.70
CA ASP A 88 -9.62 -7.67 -11.15
C ASP A 88 -9.70 -6.19 -11.50
N LEU A 89 -8.57 -5.48 -11.51
CA LEU A 89 -8.49 -4.09 -11.97
C LEU A 89 -8.91 -3.98 -13.44
N ILE A 90 -8.47 -4.90 -14.30
CA ILE A 90 -8.86 -4.93 -15.72
C ILE A 90 -10.34 -5.29 -15.89
N HIS A 91 -10.89 -6.19 -15.06
CA HIS A 91 -12.32 -6.50 -15.09
C HIS A 91 -13.19 -5.34 -14.60
N ASN A 92 -12.72 -4.54 -13.64
CA ASN A 92 -13.39 -3.31 -13.22
C ASN A 92 -13.49 -2.34 -14.41
N MET A 93 -12.38 -2.18 -15.11
CA MET A 93 -12.26 -1.40 -16.33
C MET A 93 -13.22 -1.83 -17.44
N GLU A 94 -13.30 -3.13 -17.73
CA GLU A 94 -14.29 -3.68 -18.67
C GLU A 94 -15.72 -3.25 -18.31
N ARG A 95 -16.09 -3.41 -17.04
CA ARG A 95 -17.44 -3.13 -16.56
C ARG A 95 -17.80 -1.66 -16.63
N ALA A 96 -16.91 -0.76 -16.19
CA ALA A 96 -17.23 0.66 -16.15
C ALA A 96 -17.23 1.32 -17.53
N TYR A 97 -16.40 0.86 -18.45
CA TYR A 97 -16.34 1.42 -19.80
C TYR A 97 -17.12 0.60 -20.82
N ASN A 98 -17.77 -0.50 -20.40
CA ASN A 98 -18.49 -1.43 -21.24
C ASN A 98 -17.65 -1.91 -22.44
N LEU A 99 -16.46 -2.44 -22.13
CA LEU A 99 -15.45 -2.91 -23.07
C LEU A 99 -15.21 -4.41 -22.90
N SER A 100 -14.68 -5.07 -23.92
CA SER A 100 -14.08 -6.41 -23.76
C SER A 100 -12.70 -6.34 -23.08
N PHE A 101 -12.21 -7.48 -22.56
CA PHE A 101 -10.91 -7.56 -21.88
C PHE A 101 -9.77 -6.98 -22.71
N THR A 102 -9.71 -7.36 -23.99
CA THR A 102 -8.65 -6.92 -24.90
C THR A 102 -8.76 -5.42 -25.19
N GLU A 103 -9.97 -4.89 -25.31
CA GLU A 103 -10.20 -3.45 -25.49
C GLU A 103 -9.85 -2.67 -24.21
N ALA A 104 -10.13 -3.24 -23.04
CA ALA A 104 -9.74 -2.66 -21.76
C ALA A 104 -8.21 -2.62 -21.63
N LEU A 105 -7.51 -3.71 -21.95
CA LEU A 105 -6.04 -3.76 -21.95
C LEU A 105 -5.41 -2.78 -22.96
N ASP A 106 -5.92 -2.71 -24.18
CA ASP A 106 -5.39 -1.82 -25.22
C ASP A 106 -5.70 -0.35 -24.91
N GLY A 107 -6.92 -0.06 -24.46
CA GLY A 107 -7.30 1.25 -23.95
C GLY A 107 -6.42 1.66 -22.77
N TRP A 108 -6.15 0.72 -21.86
CA TRP A 108 -5.27 0.91 -20.72
C TRP A 108 -3.86 1.28 -21.17
N ARG A 109 -3.23 0.46 -22.02
CA ARG A 109 -1.90 0.74 -22.61
C ARG A 109 -1.85 2.11 -23.29
N LYS A 110 -2.78 2.40 -24.20
CA LYS A 110 -2.81 3.66 -24.98
C LYS A 110 -3.03 4.89 -24.10
N SER A 111 -3.69 4.73 -22.96
CA SER A 111 -3.87 5.81 -22.01
C SER A 111 -2.53 6.35 -21.51
N PHE A 112 -1.52 5.47 -21.37
CA PHE A 112 -0.16 5.85 -21.00
C PHE A 112 0.61 6.57 -22.10
N GLU A 113 0.46 6.11 -23.34
CA GLU A 113 1.12 6.74 -24.51
C GLU A 113 0.59 8.15 -24.78
N THR A 114 -0.73 8.32 -24.63
CA THR A 114 -1.42 9.57 -25.01
C THR A 114 -1.58 10.56 -23.88
N GLY A 115 -1.32 10.15 -22.62
CA GLY A 115 -1.58 10.96 -21.43
C GLY A 115 -3.05 11.35 -21.27
N LYS A 116 -3.96 10.62 -21.92
CA LYS A 116 -5.41 10.72 -21.74
C LYS A 116 -5.84 9.51 -20.93
N ALA A 117 -5.67 9.61 -19.62
CA ALA A 117 -6.00 8.51 -18.77
C ALA A 117 -7.51 8.43 -18.51
N TRP A 118 -7.97 7.24 -18.17
CA TRP A 118 -9.26 7.09 -17.51
C TRP A 118 -9.17 7.76 -16.13
N CYS A 119 -10.27 8.35 -15.62
CA CYS A 119 -10.23 9.36 -14.54
C CYS A 119 -9.36 9.00 -13.32
N GLU A 120 -9.26 7.72 -12.96
CA GLU A 120 -8.49 7.21 -11.81
C GLU A 120 -6.96 7.28 -11.99
N TYR A 121 -6.50 7.34 -13.24
CA TYR A 121 -5.12 7.05 -13.60
C TYR A 121 -4.36 8.26 -14.11
N ASP A 122 -5.08 9.33 -14.44
CA ASP A 122 -4.57 10.60 -15.00
C ASP A 122 -3.51 11.25 -14.09
N LEU A 123 -3.55 10.85 -12.83
CA LEU A 123 -2.72 11.28 -11.73
C LEU A 123 -1.28 10.78 -11.81
N LEU A 124 -1.05 9.58 -12.34
CA LEU A 124 0.30 9.06 -12.58
C LEU A 124 1.03 9.81 -13.72
N PHE A 125 0.31 10.63 -14.49
CA PHE A 125 0.82 11.33 -15.67
C PHE A 125 0.92 12.84 -15.50
N LYS A 126 -0.04 13.42 -14.76
CA LYS A 126 -0.08 14.87 -14.53
C LYS A 126 0.88 15.32 -13.45
N ASP A 127 1.03 14.50 -12.43
CA ASP A 127 1.84 14.83 -11.27
C ASP A 127 3.20 14.15 -11.36
N LYS A 128 4.27 14.91 -11.11
CA LYS A 128 5.60 14.32 -10.94
C LYS A 128 5.67 13.63 -9.58
N ILE A 129 5.73 12.30 -9.57
CA ILE A 129 5.88 11.51 -8.35
C ILE A 129 7.37 11.46 -7.96
N VAL A 130 7.67 11.82 -6.71
CA VAL A 130 9.07 11.95 -6.23
C VAL A 130 9.41 10.99 -5.08
N SER A 131 8.42 10.39 -4.42
CA SER A 131 8.67 9.37 -3.41
C SER A 131 7.45 8.48 -3.17
N TYR A 132 7.69 7.32 -2.57
CA TYR A 132 6.71 6.27 -2.27
C TYR A 132 6.78 5.91 -0.79
N GLU A 133 5.64 5.90 -0.10
CA GLU A 133 5.55 5.45 1.30
C GLU A 133 4.68 4.18 1.38
N ILE A 134 5.23 3.09 1.91
CA ILE A 134 4.61 1.77 1.94
C ILE A 134 4.04 1.50 3.33
N GLU A 135 2.74 1.19 3.41
CA GLU A 135 2.04 0.79 4.63
C GLU A 135 1.46 -0.63 4.48
N PRO A 136 1.66 -1.53 5.46
CA PRO A 136 0.96 -2.80 5.46
C PRO A 136 -0.55 -2.60 5.65
N MET A 137 -1.38 -3.29 4.85
CA MET A 137 -2.83 -3.16 4.91
C MET A 137 -3.50 -4.38 5.55
N GLU A 138 -3.22 -5.57 5.03
CA GLU A 138 -3.75 -6.83 5.56
C GLU A 138 -2.96 -8.04 5.01
N ALA A 139 -3.07 -9.17 5.70
CA ALA A 139 -2.56 -10.44 5.22
C ALA A 139 -3.35 -11.62 5.81
N ASN A 140 -3.71 -12.58 4.98
CA ASN A 140 -4.52 -13.73 5.40
C ASN A 140 -3.96 -15.05 4.87
N ASN A 141 -4.50 -16.14 5.40
CA ASN A 141 -4.31 -17.47 4.84
C ASN A 141 -5.44 -17.74 3.84
N ARG A 142 -5.08 -18.26 2.67
CA ARG A 142 -5.98 -18.69 1.60
C ARG A 142 -5.76 -20.17 1.30
N ASP A 143 -6.83 -20.87 0.88
CA ASP A 143 -6.77 -22.23 0.34
C ASP A 143 -5.95 -23.22 1.20
N VAL A 144 -6.35 -23.44 2.45
CA VAL A 144 -5.66 -24.39 3.34
C VAL A 144 -5.86 -25.82 2.82
N ILE A 145 -4.76 -26.47 2.43
CA ILE A 145 -4.76 -27.88 2.00
C ILE A 145 -3.66 -28.60 2.79
N ASP A 146 -4.02 -29.73 3.41
CA ASP A 146 -3.11 -30.54 4.24
C ASP A 146 -2.39 -29.75 5.33
N GLY A 147 -3.08 -28.76 5.92
CA GLY A 147 -2.53 -27.88 6.96
C GLY A 147 -1.58 -26.78 6.45
N VAL A 148 -1.35 -26.70 5.13
CA VAL A 148 -0.52 -25.67 4.51
C VAL A 148 -1.41 -24.69 3.76
N ALA A 149 -1.28 -23.40 4.07
CA ALA A 149 -2.04 -22.33 3.45
C ALA A 149 -1.20 -21.54 2.45
N ALA A 150 -1.82 -21.21 1.31
CA ALA A 150 -1.37 -20.07 0.51
C ALA A 150 -1.66 -18.79 1.31
N LYS A 151 -1.07 -17.68 0.89
CA LYS A 151 -1.23 -16.40 1.59
C LYS A 151 -1.48 -15.30 0.59
N ASP A 152 -2.43 -14.46 0.91
CA ASP A 152 -2.77 -13.21 0.25
C ASP A 152 -2.39 -12.06 1.18
N MET A 153 -1.91 -10.97 0.61
CA MET A 153 -1.49 -9.81 1.38
C MET A 153 -1.60 -8.54 0.57
N ARG A 154 -1.86 -7.44 1.25
CA ARG A 154 -2.02 -6.14 0.62
C ARG A 154 -1.20 -5.07 1.32
N TYR A 155 -0.71 -4.13 0.51
CA TYR A 155 -0.03 -2.92 0.96
C TYR A 155 -0.68 -1.70 0.32
N ARG A 156 -0.70 -0.60 1.06
CA ARG A 156 -0.94 0.73 0.50
C ARG A 156 0.41 1.36 0.15
N VAL A 157 0.48 1.94 -1.03
CA VAL A 157 1.64 2.71 -1.49
C VAL A 157 1.16 4.13 -1.76
N TYR A 158 1.53 5.03 -0.85
CA TYR A 158 1.24 6.45 -0.95
C TYR A 158 2.26 7.11 -1.88
N LEU A 159 1.77 7.88 -2.86
CA LEU A 159 2.59 8.56 -3.85
C LEU A 159 2.73 10.04 -3.46
N ARG A 160 3.97 10.49 -3.27
CA ARG A 160 4.28 11.91 -3.03
C ARG A 160 4.50 12.63 -4.34
N LYS A 161 3.78 13.73 -4.52
CA LYS A 161 4.00 14.64 -5.64
C LYS A 161 5.14 15.61 -5.36
N GLU A 162 5.82 16.07 -6.41
CA GLU A 162 6.75 17.20 -6.30
C GLU A 162 6.05 18.42 -5.69
N GLY A 163 6.71 19.08 -4.74
CA GLY A 163 6.15 20.23 -4.02
C GLY A 163 5.17 19.87 -2.89
N GLN A 164 4.73 18.60 -2.77
CA GLN A 164 3.88 18.17 -1.66
C GLN A 164 4.68 18.04 -0.37
N SER A 165 4.32 18.87 0.62
CA SER A 165 4.94 18.90 1.94
C SER A 165 4.04 18.22 2.99
N GLY A 166 4.64 17.89 4.15
CA GLY A 166 3.91 17.24 5.25
C GLY A 166 3.76 15.72 5.09
N LYS A 167 3.08 15.13 6.06
CA LYS A 167 2.82 13.68 6.12
C LYS A 167 1.75 13.31 5.08
N LEU A 168 2.01 12.25 4.31
CA LEU A 168 0.96 11.67 3.45
C LEU A 168 -0.08 10.98 4.32
N THR A 169 -1.34 11.25 4.02
CA THR A 169 -2.50 10.57 4.59
C THR A 169 -3.30 9.99 3.44
N PHE A 170 -4.22 9.08 3.77
CA PHE A 170 -5.10 8.49 2.77
C PHE A 170 -5.85 9.57 1.99
N GLU A 171 -6.34 10.61 2.67
CA GLU A 171 -7.20 11.67 2.13
C GLU A 171 -6.44 12.68 1.28
N ASN A 172 -5.14 12.88 1.54
CA ASN A 172 -4.36 13.96 0.93
C ASN A 172 -3.37 13.49 -0.14
N SER A 173 -3.36 12.20 -0.47
CA SER A 173 -2.39 11.62 -1.40
C SER A 173 -3.03 10.59 -2.30
N HIS A 174 -2.30 10.27 -3.38
CA HIS A 174 -2.66 9.18 -4.27
C HIS A 174 -2.20 7.89 -3.65
N VAL A 175 -3.08 6.89 -3.60
CA VAL A 175 -2.79 5.62 -2.94
C VAL A 175 -3.02 4.47 -3.91
N LEU A 176 -1.98 3.70 -4.16
CA LEU A 176 -2.09 2.43 -4.87
C LEU A 176 -2.23 1.30 -3.84
N VAL A 177 -3.16 0.38 -4.08
CA VAL A 177 -3.24 -0.88 -3.33
C VAL A 177 -2.52 -1.94 -4.13
N PHE A 178 -1.44 -2.47 -3.56
CA PHE A 178 -0.73 -3.61 -4.12
C PHE A 178 -1.18 -4.88 -3.43
N GLU A 179 -1.58 -5.88 -4.22
CA GLU A 179 -1.85 -7.23 -3.77
C GLU A 179 -0.67 -8.14 -4.13
N GLY A 180 -0.33 -9.06 -3.23
CA GLY A 180 0.66 -10.09 -3.48
C GLY A 180 0.19 -11.46 -3.04
N HIS A 181 0.80 -12.48 -3.61
CA HIS A 181 0.49 -13.87 -3.29
C HIS A 181 1.75 -14.69 -2.97
N HIS A 182 1.61 -15.56 -1.98
CA HIS A 182 2.62 -16.54 -1.60
C HIS A 182 2.00 -17.94 -1.57
N LEU A 183 2.52 -18.83 -2.41
CA LEU A 183 1.95 -20.16 -2.62
C LEU A 183 2.31 -21.12 -1.48
N ARG A 184 1.55 -22.21 -1.37
CA ARG A 184 1.76 -23.28 -0.37
C ARG A 184 3.16 -23.91 -0.42
N ASN A 185 3.79 -23.89 -1.58
CA ASN A 185 5.13 -24.43 -1.83
C ASN A 185 6.26 -23.39 -1.65
N ASP A 186 6.02 -22.32 -0.87
CA ASP A 186 7.00 -21.28 -0.54
C ASP A 186 7.48 -20.46 -1.76
N VAL A 187 6.59 -20.29 -2.75
CA VAL A 187 6.87 -19.52 -3.99
C VAL A 187 6.14 -18.18 -3.95
N TRP A 188 6.88 -17.10 -4.19
CA TRP A 188 6.36 -15.75 -4.38
C TRP A 188 5.89 -15.55 -5.82
N VAL A 189 4.63 -15.12 -6.00
CA VAL A 189 4.05 -14.88 -7.33
C VAL A 189 4.29 -13.45 -7.82
N GLY A 190 4.72 -12.55 -6.92
CA GLY A 190 4.92 -11.12 -7.19
C GLY A 190 3.82 -10.27 -6.58
N PHE A 191 3.81 -8.99 -6.94
CA PHE A 191 2.79 -8.02 -6.55
C PHE A 191 2.19 -7.35 -7.79
N SER A 192 0.91 -7.01 -7.72
CA SER A 192 0.18 -6.25 -8.72
C SER A 192 -0.64 -5.14 -8.08
N ILE A 193 -0.95 -4.10 -8.84
CA ILE A 193 -1.84 -3.02 -8.46
C ILE A 193 -3.27 -3.55 -8.58
N ASP A 194 -3.94 -3.66 -7.44
CA ASP A 194 -5.31 -4.15 -7.34
C ASP A 194 -6.34 -3.01 -7.43
N ALA A 195 -6.01 -1.85 -6.86
CA ALA A 195 -6.91 -0.71 -6.83
C ALA A 195 -6.18 0.62 -6.68
N PHE A 196 -6.90 1.68 -7.03
CA PHE A 196 -6.54 3.08 -6.79
C PHE A 196 -7.45 3.58 -5.68
N ALA A 197 -6.90 3.79 -4.49
CA ALA A 197 -7.68 4.20 -3.34
C ALA A 197 -7.73 5.73 -3.25
N ASN A 198 -8.82 6.25 -2.67
CA ASN A 198 -9.07 7.67 -2.41
C ASN A 198 -9.33 8.57 -3.65
N HIS A 199 -9.47 7.99 -4.84
CA HIS A 199 -9.88 8.72 -6.06
C HIS A 199 -11.05 8.02 -6.74
N CYS A 200 -11.82 8.78 -7.55
CA CYS A 200 -13.12 8.40 -8.15
C CYS A 200 -13.24 6.89 -8.34
N PRO A 201 -14.10 6.18 -7.59
CA PRO A 201 -14.21 4.74 -7.79
C PRO A 201 -14.63 4.42 -9.23
N ILE A 202 -13.98 3.45 -9.89
CA ILE A 202 -14.58 2.71 -11.00
C ILE A 202 -15.85 2.09 -10.44
N LEU A 203 -16.96 2.75 -10.71
CA LEU A 203 -18.28 2.22 -10.49
C LEU A 203 -18.78 1.79 -11.85
N SER A 204 -19.36 0.59 -11.93
CA SER A 204 -20.27 0.29 -13.04
C SER A 204 -21.41 1.32 -13.05
N PRO A 205 -22.13 1.50 -14.18
CA PRO A 205 -23.27 2.41 -14.22
C PRO A 205 -24.30 2.18 -13.09
N GLU A 206 -24.53 0.91 -12.72
CA GLU A 206 -25.43 0.51 -11.63
C GLU A 206 -24.88 0.86 -10.24
N GLU A 207 -23.56 0.76 -10.05
CA GLU A 207 -22.90 1.19 -8.81
C GLU A 207 -22.83 2.72 -8.70
N GLU A 208 -22.71 3.42 -9.82
CA GLU A 208 -22.73 4.88 -9.87
C GLU A 208 -24.13 5.41 -9.56
N GLU A 209 -25.18 4.77 -10.07
CA GLU A 209 -26.56 5.07 -9.70
C GLU A 209 -26.82 4.78 -8.21
N ARG A 210 -26.37 3.65 -7.69
CA ARG A 210 -26.48 3.34 -6.25
C ARG A 210 -25.70 4.31 -5.37
N ALA A 211 -24.51 4.73 -5.78
CA ALA A 211 -23.72 5.74 -5.06
C ALA A 211 -24.44 7.09 -5.06
N LYS A 212 -24.99 7.53 -6.20
CA LYS A 212 -25.81 8.75 -6.30
C LYS A 212 -27.08 8.67 -5.47
N GLU A 213 -27.76 7.53 -5.45
CA GLU A 213 -28.93 7.29 -4.60
C GLU A 213 -28.57 7.32 -3.12
N PHE A 214 -27.42 6.75 -2.73
CA PHE A 214 -26.90 6.81 -1.37
C PHE A 214 -26.53 8.24 -0.94
N GLU A 215 -25.79 8.98 -1.76
CA GLU A 215 -25.39 10.37 -1.49
C GLU A 215 -26.59 11.32 -1.41
N SER A 216 -27.58 11.14 -2.28
CA SER A 216 -28.82 11.93 -2.25
C SER A 216 -29.73 11.60 -1.06
N SER A 217 -29.68 10.36 -0.55
CA SER A 217 -30.43 9.94 0.64
C SER A 217 -29.70 10.21 1.96
N HIS A 218 -28.39 10.47 1.91
CA HIS A 218 -27.54 10.77 3.07
C HIS A 218 -26.71 12.03 2.80
N PRO A 219 -27.35 13.21 2.68
CA PRO A 219 -26.65 14.46 2.45
C PRO A 219 -25.68 14.73 3.61
N ASP A 220 -24.44 15.08 3.27
CA ASP A 220 -23.40 15.40 4.25
C ASP A 220 -23.75 16.70 4.99
N GLU A 221 -24.13 16.59 6.26
CA GLU A 221 -24.52 17.72 7.12
C GLU A 221 -23.32 18.52 7.66
N SER A 222 -22.08 18.17 7.27
CA SER A 222 -20.88 18.89 7.68
C SER A 222 -20.53 20.04 6.73
N ARG A 223 -21.34 21.11 6.74
CA ARG A 223 -21.00 22.41 6.11
C ARG A 223 -21.37 23.61 6.96
#